data_AF-A0A4Z1K4X3-F1
#
_entry.id   AF-A0A4Z1K4X3-F1
#
_cell.length_a   1.000
_cell.length_b   1.000
_cell.length_c   1.000
_cell.angle_alpha   90.00
_cell.angle_beta   90.00
_cell.angle_gamma   90.00
#
_symmetry.space_group_name_H-M   'P 1'
#
loop_
_entity.id
_entity.type
_entity.pdbx_description
1 polymer ?
#
loop_
_entity_poly.entity_id
_entity_poly.type
_entity_poly.pdbx_seq_one_letter_code
_entity_poly.pdbx_strand_id
1 'polypeptide(L)'
;MPTGLLIFGGLLEKTGFLGPLVGLGIGSFGLQICSTGLYFYISDFYKPQTPETRTLFNLSRGLSSVVGYFALPLAESIGYFWAWFIFASLMGLSYVPVGMLIWLGES
;
A
#
# COMPACT_ATOMS: atom_id res chain seq x y z
N MET A 1 -3.02 6.19 2.51
CA MET A 1 -2.65 4.77 2.42
C MET A 1 -2.75 4.05 3.77
N PRO A 2 -1.91 4.35 4.78
CA PRO A 2 -1.83 3.53 5.99
C PRO A 2 -3.06 3.66 6.87
N THR A 3 -3.63 4.87 6.95
CA THR A 3 -4.85 5.15 7.71
C THR A 3 -6.04 4.30 7.28
N GLY A 4 -6.18 4.00 5.99
CA GLY A 4 -7.24 3.13 5.48
C GLY A 4 -7.11 1.69 5.98
N LEU A 5 -5.88 1.16 6.04
CA LEU A 5 -5.61 -0.17 6.60
C LEU A 5 -5.88 -0.23 8.11
N LEU A 6 -5.54 0.83 8.86
CA LEU A 6 -5.83 0.90 10.30
C LEU A 6 -7.33 0.91 10.58
N ILE A 7 -8.09 1.69 9.82
CA ILE A 7 -9.56 1.73 9.93
C ILE A 7 -10.14 0.37 9.55
N PHE A 8 -9.64 -0.26 8.49
CA PHE A 8 -10.08 -1.59 8.08
C PHE A 8 -9.84 -2.63 9.19
N GLY A 9 -8.60 -2.77 9.66
CA GLY A 9 -8.23 -3.78 10.66
C GLY A 9 -8.85 -3.54 12.04
N GLY A 10 -9.04 -2.27 12.43
CA GLY A 10 -9.67 -1.92 13.71
C GLY A 10 -11.18 -2.12 13.75
N LEU A 11 -11.85 -2.07 12.59
CA LEU A 11 -13.30 -2.19 12.47
C LEU A 11 -13.77 -3.57 11.99
N LEU A 12 -12.86 -4.41 11.47
CA LEU A 12 -13.19 -5.69 10.86
C LEU A 12 -13.94 -6.63 11.81
N GLU A 13 -13.55 -6.67 13.08
CA GLU A 13 -14.18 -7.54 14.10
C GLU A 13 -15.30 -6.84 14.88
N LYS A 14 -15.38 -5.50 14.83
CA LYS A 14 -16.17 -4.71 15.78
C LYS A 14 -17.44 -4.10 15.22
N THR A 15 -17.51 -3.92 13.90
CA THR A 15 -18.63 -3.23 13.25
C THR A 15 -19.15 -4.02 12.06
N GLY A 16 -20.38 -3.77 11.64
CA GLY A 16 -20.90 -4.30 10.39
C GLY A 16 -20.05 -3.85 9.18
N PHE A 17 -20.35 -4.41 8.00
CA PHE A 17 -19.51 -4.29 6.79
C PHE A 17 -19.16 -2.86 6.36
N LEU A 18 -19.95 -1.85 6.74
CA LEU A 18 -19.77 -0.46 6.31
C LEU A 18 -18.46 0.16 6.80
N GLY A 19 -18.07 -0.08 8.06
CA GLY A 19 -16.85 0.49 8.65
C GLY A 19 -15.57 0.01 7.92
N PRO A 20 -15.39 -1.31 7.76
CA PRO A 20 -14.30 -1.86 6.96
C PRO A 20 -14.34 -1.42 5.49
N LEU A 21 -15.52 -1.31 4.86
CA LEU A 21 -15.65 -0.83 3.47
C LEU A 21 -15.11 0.60 3.30
N VAL A 22 -15.39 1.49 4.26
CA VAL A 22 -14.85 2.86 4.24
C VAL A 22 -13.32 2.84 4.39
N GLY A 23 -12.80 2.02 5.30
CA GLY A 23 -11.36 1.82 5.47
C GLY A 23 -10.68 1.32 4.19
N LEU A 24 -11.29 0.33 3.52
CA LEU A 24 -10.84 -0.18 2.23
C LEU A 24 -10.89 0.92 1.16
N GLY A 25 -11.96 1.71 1.08
CA GLY A 25 -12.10 2.79 0.11
C GLY A 25 -11.01 3.86 0.24
N ILE A 26 -10.76 4.35 1.46
CA ILE A 26 -9.66 5.29 1.75
C ILE A 26 -8.30 4.63 1.43
N GLY A 27 -8.18 3.36 1.78
CA GLY A 27 -7.02 2.51 1.52
C GLY A 27 -6.83 2.14 0.04
N SER A 28 -7.82 2.26 -0.84
CA SER A 28 -7.64 2.05 -2.29
C SER A 28 -7.38 3.38 -3.00
N PHE A 29 -8.09 4.43 -2.58
CA PHE A 29 -7.93 5.77 -3.15
C PHE A 29 -6.48 6.28 -3.04
N GLY A 30 -5.89 6.18 -1.84
CA GLY A 30 -4.49 6.57 -1.68
C GLY A 30 -3.51 5.72 -2.51
N LEU A 31 -3.85 4.46 -2.81
CA LEU A 31 -2.94 3.51 -3.48
C LEU A 31 -2.87 3.88 -4.92
N GLN A 32 -4.02 4.26 -5.46
CA GLN A 32 -4.13 4.74 -6.81
C GLN A 32 -3.32 6.02 -6.99
N ILE A 33 -3.44 7.00 -6.08
CA ILE A 33 -2.66 8.25 -6.15
C ILE A 33 -1.16 7.94 -6.13
N CYS A 34 -0.68 7.17 -5.15
CA CYS A 34 0.74 6.93 -5.04
C CYS A 34 1.29 6.05 -6.17
N SER A 35 0.56 5.02 -6.57
CA SER A 35 0.97 4.14 -7.66
C SER A 35 1.08 4.87 -8.99
N THR A 36 0.11 5.74 -9.30
CA THR A 36 0.12 6.50 -10.54
C THR A 36 1.27 7.51 -10.56
N GLY A 37 1.51 8.22 -9.46
CA GLY A 37 2.66 9.13 -9.33
C GLY A 37 4.01 8.42 -9.52
N LEU A 38 4.23 7.31 -8.83
CA LEU A 38 5.45 6.51 -8.97
C LEU A 38 5.64 5.96 -10.38
N TYR A 39 4.55 5.52 -11.01
CA TYR A 39 4.57 5.02 -12.37
C TYR A 39 5.02 6.07 -13.38
N PHE A 40 4.49 7.29 -13.28
CA PHE A 40 4.91 8.40 -14.14
C PHE A 40 6.36 8.79 -13.87
N TYR A 41 6.72 8.93 -12.60
CA TYR A 41 8.09 9.24 -12.20
C TYR A 41 9.10 8.28 -12.84
N ILE A 42 8.94 6.96 -12.63
CA ILE A 42 9.87 5.97 -13.17
C ILE A 42 9.89 5.99 -14.71
N SER A 43 8.73 6.15 -15.35
CA SER A 43 8.66 6.21 -16.82
C SER A 43 9.41 7.42 -17.39
N ASP A 44 9.42 8.56 -16.69
CA ASP A 44 10.12 9.77 -17.12
C ASP A 44 11.65 9.67 -16.96
N PHE A 45 12.15 8.97 -15.94
CA PHE A 45 13.59 8.72 -15.75
C PHE A 45 14.13 7.59 -16.65
N TYR A 46 13.31 6.58 -16.96
CA TYR A 46 13.69 5.42 -17.76
C TYR A 46 12.90 5.34 -19.07
N LYS A 47 12.87 6.45 -19.83
CA LYS A 47 12.11 6.54 -21.10
C LYS A 47 12.32 5.37 -22.05
N PRO A 48 13.55 4.91 -22.35
CA PRO A 48 13.75 3.77 -23.26
C PRO A 48 13.26 2.44 -22.68
N GLN A 49 13.26 2.28 -21.36
CA GLN A 49 12.87 1.05 -20.64
C GLN A 49 11.49 1.16 -19.99
N THR A 50 10.63 2.02 -20.54
CA THR A 50 9.25 2.18 -20.08
C THR A 50 8.48 0.84 -20.11
N PRO A 51 8.59 -0.03 -21.12
CA PRO A 51 7.90 -1.32 -21.12
C PRO A 51 8.33 -2.27 -19.98
N GLU A 52 9.61 -2.32 -19.67
CA GLU A 52 10.19 -3.20 -18.65
C GLU A 52 9.83 -2.72 -17.25
N THR A 53 9.94 -1.42 -17.00
CA THR A 53 9.55 -0.80 -15.72
C THR A 53 8.05 -0.98 -15.44
N ARG A 54 7.20 -0.89 -16.47
CA ARG A 54 5.76 -1.22 -16.37
C ARG A 54 5.51 -2.68 -15.99
N THR A 55 6.29 -3.59 -16.57
CA THR A 55 6.17 -5.03 -16.29
C THR A 55 6.55 -5.32 -14.84
N LEU A 56 7.67 -4.75 -14.35
CA LEU A 56 8.09 -4.88 -12.95
C LEU A 56 7.07 -4.28 -11.99
N PHE A 57 6.47 -3.13 -12.34
CA PHE A 57 5.44 -2.51 -11.53
C PHE A 57 4.19 -3.40 -11.40
N ASN A 58 3.74 -4.02 -12.48
CA ASN A 58 2.62 -4.96 -12.43
C ASN A 58 2.98 -6.27 -11.72
N LEU A 59 4.22 -6.76 -11.88
CA LEU A 59 4.70 -7.92 -11.14
C LEU A 59 4.67 -7.67 -9.62
N SER A 60 5.12 -6.50 -9.16
CA SER A 60 5.08 -6.14 -7.74
C SER A 60 3.65 -6.16 -7.16
N ARG A 61 2.66 -5.72 -7.94
CA ARG A 61 1.24 -5.83 -7.57
C ARG A 61 0.79 -7.29 -7.46
N GLY A 62 1.20 -8.14 -8.40
CA GLY A 62 0.93 -9.58 -8.34
C GLY A 62 1.54 -10.25 -7.10
N LEU A 63 2.80 -9.91 -6.78
CA LEU A 63 3.49 -10.44 -5.59
C LEU A 63 2.86 -9.97 -4.28
N SER A 64 2.26 -8.77 -4.25
CA SER A 64 1.50 -8.30 -3.08
C SER A 64 0.36 -9.24 -2.68
N SER A 65 -0.23 -9.96 -3.63
CA SER A 65 -1.29 -10.93 -3.35
C SER A 65 -0.78 -12.15 -2.58
N VAL A 66 0.49 -12.52 -2.76
CA VAL A 66 1.15 -13.61 -2.00
C VAL A 66 1.30 -13.22 -0.54
N VAL A 67 1.67 -11.97 -0.26
CA VAL A 67 1.73 -11.44 1.11
C VAL A 67 0.33 -11.37 1.72
N GLY A 68 -0.67 -10.96 0.94
CA GLY A 68 -2.07 -10.93 1.35
C GLY A 68 -2.62 -12.29 1.77
N TYR A 69 -2.17 -13.38 1.15
CA TYR A 69 -2.57 -14.75 1.53
C TYR A 69 -2.24 -15.08 2.99
N PHE A 70 -1.09 -14.61 3.49
CA PHE A 70 -0.66 -14.84 4.87
C PHE A 70 -1.25 -13.85 5.88
N ALA A 71 -2.02 -12.86 5.44
CA ALA A 71 -2.59 -11.83 6.31
C ALA A 71 -3.61 -12.41 7.31
N LEU A 72 -4.46 -13.35 6.88
CA LEU A 72 -5.48 -13.95 7.74
C LEU A 72 -4.88 -14.87 8.82
N PRO A 73 -3.96 -15.82 8.50
CA PRO A 73 -3.28 -16.60 9.53
C PRO A 73 -2.52 -15.74 10.55
N LEU A 74 -1.90 -14.64 10.08
CA LEU A 74 -1.26 -13.68 10.98
C LEU A 74 -2.28 -13.02 11.90
N ALA A 75 -3.41 -12.56 11.35
CA ALA A 75 -4.49 -11.94 12.12
C ALA A 75 -5.06 -12.85 13.20
N GLU A 76 -5.23 -14.14 12.91
CA GLU A 76 -5.70 -15.11 13.90
C GLU A 76 -4.70 -15.31 15.05
N SER A 77 -3.40 -15.11 14.80
CA SER A 77 -2.36 -15.29 15.82
C SER A 77 -2.14 -14.08 16.73
N ILE A 78 -2.26 -12.85 16.22
CA ILE A 78 -1.93 -11.60 16.94
C ILE A 78 -3.10 -10.61 17.03
N GLY A 79 -4.25 -10.93 16.44
CA GLY A 79 -5.42 -10.07 16.32
C GLY A 79 -5.44 -9.23 15.04
N TYR A 80 -6.64 -8.95 14.55
CA TYR A 80 -6.87 -8.23 13.29
C TYR A 80 -6.37 -6.79 13.32
N PHE A 81 -6.50 -6.07 14.45
CA PHE A 81 -5.93 -4.73 14.52
C PHE A 81 -4.41 -4.74 14.35
N TRP A 82 -3.71 -5.65 15.03
CA TRP A 82 -2.24 -5.72 15.02
C TRP A 82 -1.67 -6.19 13.69
N ALA A 83 -2.31 -7.17 13.03
CA ALA A 83 -1.89 -7.60 11.70
C ALA A 83 -1.97 -6.45 10.67
N TRP A 84 -3.06 -5.69 10.66
CA TRP A 84 -3.20 -4.54 9.76
C TRP A 84 -2.36 -3.33 10.18
N PHE A 85 -2.05 -3.19 11.47
CA PHE A 85 -1.10 -2.20 11.96
C PHE A 85 0.32 -2.46 11.44
N ILE A 86 0.78 -3.72 11.41
CA ILE A 86 2.08 -4.08 10.83
C ILE A 86 2.11 -3.73 9.35
N PHE A 87 1.08 -4.11 8.58
CA PHE A 87 0.99 -3.77 7.16
C PHE A 87 0.96 -2.24 6.93
N ALA A 88 0.16 -1.51 7.72
CA ALA A 88 0.09 -0.06 7.64
C ALA A 88 1.46 0.59 7.95
N SER A 89 2.18 0.08 8.96
CA SER A 89 3.49 0.60 9.35
C SER A 89 4.56 0.33 8.29
N LEU A 90 4.61 -0.89 7.76
CA LEU A 90 5.53 -1.25 6.66
C LEU A 90 5.26 -0.41 5.41
N MET A 91 3.98 -0.20 5.08
CA MET A 91 3.59 0.68 3.99
C MET A 91 3.94 2.15 4.26
N GLY A 92 3.79 2.64 5.48
CA GLY A 92 4.19 4.01 5.83
C GLY A 92 5.70 4.20 5.71
N LEU A 93 6.47 3.26 6.24
CA LEU A 93 7.93 3.29 6.22
C LEU A 93 8.51 3.15 4.80
N SER A 94 7.91 2.34 3.94
CA SER A 94 8.37 2.18 2.56
C SER A 94 8.20 3.44 1.71
N TYR A 95 7.35 4.38 2.13
CA TYR A 95 7.20 5.70 1.51
C TYR A 95 8.16 6.77 2.04
N VAL A 96 8.92 6.48 3.10
CA VAL A 96 9.92 7.43 3.64
C VAL A 96 10.95 7.83 2.58
N PRO A 97 11.56 6.90 1.81
CA PRO A 97 12.50 7.28 0.74
C PRO A 97 11.84 8.15 -0.34
N VAL A 98 10.57 7.91 -0.66
CA VAL A 98 9.81 8.72 -1.63
C VAL A 98 9.59 10.13 -1.09
N GLY A 99 9.24 10.27 0.19
CA GLY A 99 9.13 11.57 0.85
C GLY A 99 10.47 12.31 0.91
N MET A 100 11.57 11.60 1.16
CA MET A 100 12.93 12.16 1.10
C MET A 100 13.27 12.65 -0.30
N LEU A 101 12.93 11.92 -1.36
CA LEU A 101 13.14 12.36 -2.74
C LEU A 101 12.35 13.62 -3.08
N ILE A 102 11.13 13.77 -2.58
CA ILE A 102 10.34 15.00 -2.78
C ILE A 102 11.00 16.20 -2.10
N TRP A 103 11.56 16.00 -0.90
CA TRP A 103 12.11 17.11 -0.11
C TRP A 103 13.55 17.46 -0.47
N LEU A 104 14.36 16.48 -0.90
CA LEU A 104 15.77 16.65 -1.25
C LEU A 104 16.01 16.74 -2.76
N GLY A 105 15.03 16.38 -3.59
CA GLY A 105 15.12 16.43 -5.05
C GLY A 105 14.92 17.82 -5.66
N GLU A 106 14.55 18.84 -4.86
CA GLU A 106 14.48 20.25 -5.27
C GLU A 106 15.86 20.94 -5.28
N SER A 107 16.92 20.27 -5.76
CA SER A 107 18.27 20.85 -5.90
C SER A 107 18.77 20.78 -7.34
#